data_AF-A0A961HH40-F1
#
_entry.id   AF-A0A961HH40-F1
#
_cell.length_a   1.000
_cell.length_b   1.000
_cell.length_c   1.000
_cell.angle_alpha   90.00
_cell.angle_beta   90.00
_cell.angle_gamma   90.00
#
_symmetry.space_group_name_H-M   'P 1'
#
loop_
_entity.id
_entity.type
_entity.pdbx_description
1 polymer ?
#
loop_
_entity_poly.entity_id
_entity_poly.type
_entity_poly.pdbx_seq_one_letter_code
_entity_poly.pdbx_strand_id
1 'polypeptide(L)'
;MSARATAVWFIDTPDATVRIRQGLVNNADDAGALVAPIYDDKVLVPAVETDLATAAELAESDPDSMVYVGSYGGLAVVMSSRFATARPSTLTCTISAMRRSSVVTLLHTDPDTALGCFARWENGTLRRSFAADPVDIHQDEGIPFVFERPFWAGECPIYYAPGTQPELMALPFHPQELAEQANRDWLGFRFTHPLADTDSDPESIPVVGFRIHPAGYVPTEDDVVTSVPPQRTQVPDDSDIVTAPLASQAPVPVAFDPMTFDPATFDPATAGPMTADLMTSGDPMTSGDPMGSGDFVSQPALQLPTSVYADPVTAPLAPVLRAAGLMTAAPARSVTVAVVPAGEPELEPEREPRGSVRAPRVGIGKRIGQYFGFGL
;
A
#
# COMPACT_ATOMS: atom_id res chain seq x y z
N MET A 1 -0.90 -8.57 -10.75
CA MET A 1 -0.60 -9.23 -9.47
C MET A 1 -1.03 -8.27 -8.39
N SER A 2 -1.76 -8.71 -7.37
CA SER A 2 -2.05 -7.83 -6.22
C SER A 2 -0.81 -7.73 -5.35
N ALA A 3 -0.48 -6.53 -4.86
CA ALA A 3 0.68 -6.29 -4.03
C ALA A 3 0.36 -6.46 -2.53
N ARG A 4 1.27 -7.09 -1.79
CA ARG A 4 1.25 -7.10 -0.32
C ARG A 4 1.92 -5.82 0.18
N ALA A 5 1.21 -5.04 1.00
CA ALA A 5 1.76 -3.84 1.58
C ALA A 5 1.15 -3.60 2.97
N THR A 6 1.98 -3.18 3.93
CA THR A 6 1.52 -2.74 5.25
C THR A 6 2.22 -1.45 5.59
N ALA A 7 1.53 -0.32 5.44
CA ALA A 7 2.11 1.00 5.55
C ALA A 7 1.24 1.92 6.42
N VAL A 8 1.88 2.61 7.37
CA VAL A 8 1.27 3.68 8.16
C VAL A 8 1.92 5.00 7.75
N TRP A 9 1.11 5.95 7.30
CA TRP A 9 1.55 7.29 6.93
C TRP A 9 1.14 8.33 7.96
N PHE A 10 2.08 9.19 8.33
CA PHE A 10 1.90 10.34 9.22
C PHE A 10 1.95 11.62 8.41
N ILE A 11 0.87 12.40 8.43
CA ILE A 11 0.65 13.52 7.51
C ILE A 11 0.36 14.79 8.33
N ASP A 12 1.31 15.72 8.30
CA ASP A 12 1.28 17.05 8.90
C ASP A 12 1.41 18.15 7.83
N THR A 13 1.02 17.83 6.59
CA THR A 13 1.07 18.72 5.44
C THR A 13 -0.28 18.70 4.72
N PRO A 14 -0.79 19.86 4.25
CA PRO A 14 -2.09 19.91 3.57
C PRO A 14 -2.09 19.22 2.20
N ASP A 15 -0.94 19.17 1.51
CA ASP A 15 -0.83 18.66 0.14
C ASP A 15 0.10 17.43 0.04
N ALA A 16 -0.23 16.34 0.73
CA ALA A 16 0.59 15.11 0.74
C ALA A 16 0.85 14.56 -0.67
N THR A 17 -0.19 14.43 -1.49
CA THR A 17 -0.11 13.96 -2.88
C THR A 17 0.83 14.81 -3.74
N VAL A 18 0.77 16.14 -3.60
CA VAL A 18 1.65 17.05 -4.36
C VAL A 18 3.10 16.87 -3.94
N ARG A 19 3.36 16.74 -2.63
CA ARG A 19 4.70 16.50 -2.11
C ARG A 19 5.29 15.18 -2.58
N ILE A 20 4.51 14.10 -2.55
CA ILE A 20 4.95 12.79 -3.06
C ILE A 20 5.32 12.91 -4.54
N ARG A 21 4.44 13.53 -5.36
CA ARG A 21 4.69 13.72 -6.79
C ARG A 21 5.91 14.59 -7.11
N GLN A 22 6.25 15.55 -6.25
CA GLN A 22 7.43 16.41 -6.43
C GLN A 22 8.75 15.70 -6.10
N GLY A 23 8.70 14.50 -5.54
CA GLY A 23 9.86 13.77 -5.05
C GLY A 23 10.14 14.09 -3.58
N LEU A 24 10.52 13.04 -2.85
CA LEU A 24 10.79 13.12 -1.43
C LEU A 24 12.28 12.86 -1.18
N VAL A 25 12.84 13.51 -0.16
CA VAL A 25 14.21 13.26 0.31
C VAL A 25 14.10 12.70 1.72
N ASN A 26 14.58 11.47 1.89
CA ASN A 26 14.51 10.79 3.18
C ASN A 26 15.56 11.35 4.15
N ASN A 27 15.16 11.56 5.40
CA ASN A 27 16.07 11.78 6.52
C ASN A 27 16.14 10.51 7.39
N ALA A 28 17.23 9.75 7.26
CA ALA A 28 17.41 8.47 7.96
C ALA A 28 17.46 8.61 9.49
N ASP A 29 18.02 9.71 10.01
CA ASP A 29 18.08 9.95 11.47
C ASP A 29 16.67 10.19 12.04
N ASP A 30 15.89 11.05 11.38
CA ASP A 30 14.50 11.31 11.77
C ASP A 30 13.63 10.05 11.60
N ALA A 31 13.91 9.23 10.57
CA ALA A 31 13.25 7.96 10.34
C ALA A 31 13.49 6.97 11.50
N GLY A 32 14.73 6.84 11.97
CA GLY A 32 15.05 6.01 13.13
C GLY A 32 14.36 6.48 14.42
N ALA A 33 14.31 7.79 14.64
CA ALA A 33 13.64 8.38 15.80
C ALA A 33 12.11 8.11 15.81
N LEU A 34 11.46 8.04 14.63
CA LEU A 34 10.02 7.80 14.51
C LEU A 34 9.59 6.43 15.04
N VAL A 35 10.42 5.40 14.84
CA VAL A 35 10.10 4.01 15.20
C VAL A 35 10.68 3.58 16.55
N ALA A 36 11.56 4.37 17.15
CA ALA A 36 12.13 4.07 18.46
C ALA A 36 11.06 3.79 19.56
N PRO A 37 9.91 4.50 19.63
CA PRO A 37 8.91 4.24 20.68
C PRO A 37 8.20 2.87 20.58
N ILE A 38 8.13 2.26 19.38
CA ILE A 38 7.45 0.96 19.17
C ILE A 38 8.41 -0.24 19.26
N TYR A 39 9.71 0.03 19.28
CA TYR A 39 10.80 -0.94 19.39
C TYR A 39 11.73 -0.59 20.57
N ASP A 40 11.19 -0.02 21.64
CA ASP A 40 11.92 0.50 22.79
C ASP A 40 12.75 -0.58 23.53
N ASP A 41 12.36 -1.84 23.39
CA ASP A 41 13.03 -3.03 23.92
C ASP A 41 13.92 -3.75 22.88
N LYS A 42 14.25 -3.09 21.77
CA LYS A 42 15.10 -3.60 20.68
C LYS A 42 16.19 -2.60 20.30
N VAL A 43 17.18 -3.10 19.58
CA VAL A 43 18.20 -2.26 18.93
C VAL A 43 17.88 -2.22 17.45
N LEU A 44 17.63 -1.03 16.92
CA LEU A 44 17.41 -0.81 15.50
C LEU A 44 18.71 -0.36 14.86
N VAL A 45 19.17 -1.09 13.83
CA VAL A 45 20.40 -0.76 13.10
C VAL A 45 20.05 -0.45 11.65
N PRO A 46 20.37 0.76 11.13
CA PRO A 46 20.17 1.07 9.71
C PRO A 46 20.93 0.05 8.85
N ALA A 47 20.22 -0.65 7.97
CA ALA A 47 20.78 -1.76 7.20
C ALA A 47 20.79 -1.50 5.69
N VAL A 48 19.76 -0.85 5.17
CA VAL A 48 19.57 -0.68 3.72
C VAL A 48 18.84 0.61 3.40
N GLU A 49 19.30 1.36 2.39
CA GLU A 49 18.50 2.40 1.73
C GLU A 49 17.85 1.81 0.48
N THR A 50 16.56 2.09 0.27
CA THR A 50 15.76 1.54 -0.82
C THR A 50 14.54 2.44 -1.11
N ASP A 51 13.60 1.98 -1.92
CA ASP A 51 12.34 2.63 -2.22
C ASP A 51 11.14 1.88 -1.63
N LEU A 52 9.96 2.51 -1.65
CA LEU A 52 8.76 1.98 -0.99
C LEU A 52 8.23 0.71 -1.67
N ALA A 53 8.40 0.56 -2.99
CA ALA A 53 7.96 -0.63 -3.71
C ALA A 53 8.84 -1.83 -3.34
N THR A 54 10.16 -1.67 -3.46
CA THR A 54 11.15 -2.68 -3.04
C THR A 54 11.01 -3.02 -1.55
N ALA A 55 10.74 -2.04 -0.69
CA ALA A 55 10.48 -2.29 0.73
C ALA A 55 9.23 -3.16 0.97
N ALA A 56 8.17 -3.00 0.17
CA ALA A 56 6.98 -3.85 0.26
C ALA A 56 7.31 -5.32 -0.05
N GLU A 57 8.11 -5.55 -1.09
CA GLU A 57 8.55 -6.89 -1.51
C GLU A 57 9.50 -7.53 -0.47
N LEU A 58 10.47 -6.77 0.04
CA LEU A 58 11.41 -7.27 1.03
C LEU A 58 10.73 -7.59 2.37
N ALA A 59 9.78 -6.75 2.80
CA ALA A 59 9.00 -6.97 4.01
C ALA A 59 8.15 -8.25 3.95
N GLU A 60 7.80 -8.74 2.76
CA GLU A 60 7.14 -10.04 2.60
C GLU A 60 8.10 -11.22 2.89
N SER A 61 9.35 -11.10 2.44
CA SER A 61 10.33 -12.19 2.58
C SER A 61 10.79 -12.42 4.02
N ASP A 62 10.82 -11.36 4.83
CA ASP A 62 11.28 -11.39 6.23
C ASP A 62 10.55 -10.33 7.09
N PRO A 63 9.26 -10.56 7.41
CA PRO A 63 8.36 -9.55 7.96
C PRO A 63 8.74 -9.02 9.35
N ASP A 64 9.48 -9.81 10.14
CA ASP A 64 9.74 -9.51 11.55
C ASP A 64 11.19 -9.06 11.82
N SER A 65 12.08 -9.16 10.83
CA SER A 65 13.50 -8.81 11.00
C SER A 65 13.84 -7.39 10.56
N MET A 66 12.97 -6.74 9.77
CA MET A 66 13.17 -5.39 9.25
C MET A 66 11.95 -4.50 9.48
N VAL A 67 12.20 -3.20 9.67
CA VAL A 67 11.20 -2.15 9.57
C VAL A 67 11.69 -1.10 8.58
N TYR A 68 10.85 -0.72 7.62
CA TYR A 68 11.21 0.31 6.63
C TYR A 68 10.54 1.63 6.99
N VAL A 69 11.30 2.71 6.96
CA VAL A 69 10.85 4.01 7.43
C VAL A 69 11.32 5.11 6.50
N GLY A 70 10.41 6.03 6.19
CA GLY A 70 10.72 7.26 5.48
C GLY A 70 10.30 8.46 6.32
N SER A 71 11.17 9.47 6.41
CA SER A 71 10.86 10.76 7.04
C SER A 71 11.19 11.90 6.07
N TYR A 72 10.19 12.73 5.79
CA TYR A 72 10.21 13.79 4.78
C TYR A 72 9.76 15.13 5.38
N GLY A 73 10.04 15.32 6.67
CA GLY A 73 9.58 16.44 7.49
C GLY A 73 8.10 16.29 7.90
N GLY A 74 7.22 17.07 7.27
CA GLY A 74 5.78 17.03 7.53
C GLY A 74 5.06 15.77 7.04
N LEU A 75 5.78 14.82 6.44
CA LEU A 75 5.27 13.55 5.97
C LEU A 75 6.23 12.45 6.42
N ALA A 76 5.71 11.30 6.86
CA ALA A 76 6.52 10.13 7.16
C ALA A 76 5.73 8.85 6.90
N VAL A 77 6.43 7.75 6.66
CA VAL A 77 5.86 6.42 6.45
C VAL A 77 6.61 5.39 7.29
N VAL A 78 5.89 4.43 7.85
CA VAL A 78 6.46 3.24 8.49
C VAL A 78 5.81 2.01 7.84
N MET A 79 6.63 1.11 7.32
CA MET A 79 6.21 -0.21 6.84
C MET A 79 6.71 -1.29 7.78
N SER A 80 5.77 -2.06 8.33
CA SER A 80 6.05 -3.11 9.30
C SER A 80 4.90 -4.11 9.38
N SER A 81 5.23 -5.39 9.53
CA SER A 81 4.26 -6.46 9.84
C SER A 81 3.45 -6.20 11.11
N ARG A 82 3.98 -5.39 12.05
CA ARG A 82 3.30 -5.06 13.32
C ARG A 82 1.99 -4.29 13.13
N PHE A 83 1.78 -3.70 11.96
CA PHE A 83 0.53 -3.03 11.61
C PHE A 83 -0.41 -3.89 10.77
N ALA A 84 -0.02 -5.12 10.42
CA ALA A 84 -0.86 -6.07 9.72
C ALA A 84 -2.04 -6.47 10.63
N THR A 85 -3.26 -6.21 10.18
CA THR A 85 -4.46 -6.40 10.99
C THR A 85 -5.72 -6.43 10.12
N ALA A 86 -6.73 -7.17 10.57
CA ALA A 86 -8.11 -7.07 10.09
C ALA A 86 -8.99 -6.18 10.99
N ARG A 87 -8.39 -5.49 11.98
CA ARG A 87 -9.06 -4.57 12.91
C ARG A 87 -8.23 -3.33 13.20
N PRO A 88 -8.07 -2.39 12.24
CA PRO A 88 -7.28 -1.18 12.45
C PRO A 88 -7.61 -0.37 13.71
N SER A 89 -8.86 -0.37 14.18
CA SER A 89 -9.23 0.42 15.37
C SER A 89 -8.40 0.07 16.62
N THR A 90 -7.87 -1.15 16.71
CA THR A 90 -6.99 -1.59 17.81
C THR A 90 -5.62 -0.92 17.80
N LEU A 91 -5.20 -0.32 16.68
CA LEU A 91 -3.91 0.35 16.53
C LEU A 91 -3.90 1.79 17.05
N THR A 92 -5.04 2.33 17.48
CA THR A 92 -5.18 3.75 17.89
C THR A 92 -4.15 4.17 18.95
N CYS A 93 -3.93 3.34 19.97
CA CYS A 93 -2.94 3.61 21.01
C CYS A 93 -1.50 3.54 20.47
N THR A 94 -1.19 2.52 19.67
CA THR A 94 0.15 2.33 19.05
C THR A 94 0.50 3.50 18.15
N ILE A 95 -0.43 3.94 17.30
CA ILE A 95 -0.26 5.08 16.40
C ILE A 95 -0.02 6.36 17.20
N SER A 96 -0.82 6.59 18.25
CA SER A 96 -0.70 7.77 19.10
C SER A 96 0.62 7.83 19.86
N ALA A 97 1.25 6.67 20.14
CA ALA A 97 2.53 6.57 20.84
C ALA A 97 3.73 6.90 19.94
N MET A 98 3.64 6.63 18.63
CA MET A 98 4.74 6.91 17.69
C MET A 98 4.90 8.40 17.41
N ARG A 99 3.85 9.04 16.88
CA ARG A 99 3.89 10.45 16.47
C ARG A 99 2.48 11.00 16.45
N ARG A 100 2.31 12.18 17.06
CA ARG A 100 1.09 12.95 16.90
C ARG A 100 1.13 13.65 15.55
N SER A 101 0.21 13.28 14.68
CA SER A 101 0.01 13.94 13.38
C SER A 101 -1.43 14.36 13.17
N SER A 102 -1.60 15.37 12.31
CA SER A 102 -2.89 15.92 11.94
C SER A 102 -3.77 14.86 11.28
N VAL A 103 -3.17 14.06 10.40
CA VAL A 103 -3.78 12.88 9.78
C VAL A 103 -2.82 11.71 9.87
N VAL A 104 -3.35 10.52 10.17
CA VAL A 104 -2.62 9.25 10.04
C VAL A 104 -3.47 8.31 9.19
N THR A 105 -2.86 7.64 8.21
CA THR A 105 -3.54 6.63 7.40
C THR A 105 -2.83 5.27 7.52
N LEU A 106 -3.60 4.20 7.48
CA LEU A 106 -3.12 2.82 7.39
C LEU A 106 -3.58 2.24 6.07
N LEU A 107 -2.69 1.52 5.40
CA LEU A 107 -2.97 0.55 4.37
C LEU A 107 -2.43 -0.81 4.82
N HIS A 108 -3.25 -1.85 4.71
CA HIS A 108 -2.81 -3.23 4.80
C HIS A 108 -3.50 -4.05 3.70
N THR A 109 -2.72 -4.69 2.85
CA THR A 109 -3.20 -5.60 1.81
C THR A 109 -2.49 -6.94 1.92
N ASP A 110 -3.25 -8.02 1.80
CA ASP A 110 -2.73 -9.38 1.81
C ASP A 110 -3.32 -10.19 0.64
N PRO A 111 -2.55 -10.40 -0.45
CA PRO A 111 -2.99 -11.15 -1.62
C PRO A 111 -3.33 -12.61 -1.34
N ASP A 112 -2.74 -13.23 -0.31
CA ASP A 112 -2.97 -14.65 0.00
C ASP A 112 -4.39 -14.89 0.51
N THR A 113 -4.94 -13.92 1.24
CA THR A 113 -6.28 -13.96 1.82
C THR A 113 -7.26 -13.03 1.11
N ALA A 114 -6.80 -12.29 0.10
CA ALA A 114 -7.52 -11.19 -0.55
C ALA A 114 -8.01 -10.11 0.43
N LEU A 115 -7.38 -10.00 1.61
CA LEU A 115 -7.72 -9.03 2.64
C LEU A 115 -7.31 -7.63 2.19
N GLY A 116 -8.28 -6.72 2.15
CA GLY A 116 -8.07 -5.29 1.99
C GLY A 116 -8.44 -4.55 3.26
N CYS A 117 -7.53 -3.71 3.74
CA CYS A 117 -7.66 -3.04 5.02
C CYS A 117 -7.12 -1.61 4.94
N PHE A 118 -7.90 -0.65 5.41
CA PHE A 118 -7.47 0.73 5.51
C PHE A 118 -8.12 1.45 6.68
N ALA A 119 -7.43 2.44 7.22
CA ALA A 119 -7.99 3.30 8.24
C ALA A 119 -7.41 4.70 8.19
N ARG A 120 -8.15 5.65 8.74
CA ARG A 120 -7.75 7.05 8.84
C ARG A 120 -8.08 7.60 10.21
N TRP A 121 -7.08 8.16 10.87
CA TRP A 121 -7.20 8.95 12.08
C TRP A 121 -6.98 10.41 11.75
N GLU A 122 -7.70 11.29 12.43
CA GLU A 122 -7.50 12.73 12.37
C GLU A 122 -7.40 13.26 13.79
N ASN A 123 -6.30 13.96 14.09
CA ASN A 123 -5.98 14.47 15.42
C ASN A 123 -6.13 13.38 16.51
N GLY A 124 -5.63 12.17 16.23
CA GLY A 124 -5.69 11.01 17.12
C GLY A 124 -7.06 10.32 17.24
N THR A 125 -8.10 10.82 16.55
CA THR A 125 -9.44 10.21 16.56
C THR A 125 -9.64 9.37 15.31
N LEU A 126 -10.05 8.12 15.45
CA LEU A 126 -10.41 7.26 14.33
C LEU A 126 -11.62 7.83 13.58
N ARG A 127 -11.47 8.10 12.29
CA ARG A 127 -12.53 8.65 11.41
C ARG A 127 -13.18 7.60 10.54
N ARG A 128 -12.38 6.67 10.04
CA ARG A 128 -12.79 5.58 9.17
C ARG A 128 -11.88 4.38 9.42
N SER A 129 -12.46 3.19 9.52
CA SER A 129 -11.75 1.92 9.51
C SER A 129 -12.54 0.91 8.71
N PHE A 130 -11.90 0.26 7.74
CA PHE A 130 -12.48 -0.80 6.95
C PHE A 130 -11.49 -1.94 6.81
N ALA A 131 -11.96 -3.17 6.97
CA ALA A 131 -11.20 -4.37 6.67
C ALA A 131 -12.15 -5.48 6.24
N ALA A 132 -11.88 -6.11 5.10
CA ALA A 132 -12.67 -7.20 4.58
C ALA A 132 -11.83 -8.13 3.69
N ASP A 133 -12.20 -9.39 3.66
CA ASP A 133 -11.90 -10.31 2.56
C ASP A 133 -13.11 -10.34 1.59
N PRO A 134 -13.05 -11.04 0.44
CA PRO A 134 -14.11 -10.99 -0.55
C PRO A 134 -15.49 -11.42 -0.03
N VAL A 135 -15.59 -12.15 1.08
CA VAL A 135 -16.86 -12.71 1.57
C VAL A 135 -17.27 -12.20 2.95
N ASP A 136 -16.31 -11.72 3.74
CA ASP A 136 -16.53 -11.26 5.11
C ASP A 136 -15.98 -9.84 5.34
N ILE A 137 -16.84 -8.97 5.89
CA ILE A 137 -16.42 -7.68 6.45
C ILE A 137 -16.00 -7.90 7.90
N HIS A 138 -14.71 -7.79 8.19
CA HIS A 138 -14.16 -7.92 9.54
C HIS A 138 -14.31 -6.65 10.37
N GLN A 139 -14.24 -5.48 9.72
CA GLN A 139 -14.45 -4.19 10.34
C GLN A 139 -15.04 -3.18 9.35
N ASP A 140 -16.04 -2.43 9.80
CA ASP A 140 -16.60 -1.27 9.08
C ASP A 140 -17.05 -0.22 10.11
N GLU A 141 -16.18 0.75 10.38
CA GLU A 141 -16.41 1.81 11.36
C GLU A 141 -16.20 3.19 10.72
N GLY A 142 -17.00 4.17 11.15
CA GLY A 142 -16.96 5.53 10.64
C GLY A 142 -17.84 5.76 9.41
N ILE A 143 -17.77 6.97 8.86
CA ILE A 143 -18.55 7.35 7.67
C ILE A 143 -17.67 7.11 6.43
N PRO A 144 -18.16 6.36 5.42
CA PRO A 144 -17.44 6.17 4.17
C PRO A 144 -17.03 7.48 3.49
N PHE A 145 -15.83 7.50 2.93
CA PHE A 145 -15.36 8.61 2.09
C PHE A 145 -15.97 8.55 0.69
N VAL A 146 -15.94 9.67 -0.04
CA VAL A 146 -16.55 9.80 -1.37
C VAL A 146 -15.97 8.79 -2.37
N PHE A 147 -14.68 8.49 -2.29
CA PHE A 147 -14.02 7.52 -3.18
C PHE A 147 -14.55 6.10 -3.05
N GLU A 148 -15.21 5.76 -1.93
CA GLU A 148 -15.78 4.43 -1.72
C GLU A 148 -17.08 4.24 -2.50
N ARG A 149 -17.75 5.33 -2.91
CA ARG A 149 -19.08 5.27 -3.55
C ARG A 149 -19.15 4.33 -4.76
N PRO A 150 -18.22 4.37 -5.74
CA PRO A 150 -18.26 3.47 -6.90
C PRO A 150 -18.21 1.99 -6.51
N PHE A 151 -17.44 1.66 -5.46
CA PHE A 151 -17.32 0.30 -4.96
C PHE A 151 -18.66 -0.18 -4.37
N TRP A 152 -19.25 0.60 -3.47
CA TRP A 152 -20.56 0.28 -2.88
C TRP A 152 -21.70 0.28 -3.89
N ALA A 153 -21.59 1.03 -4.99
CA ALA A 153 -22.54 1.05 -6.08
C ALA A 153 -22.39 -0.14 -7.06
N GLY A 154 -21.35 -0.98 -6.89
CA GLY A 154 -21.06 -2.09 -7.80
C GLY A 154 -20.43 -1.68 -9.13
N GLU A 155 -19.89 -0.46 -9.22
CA GLU A 155 -19.19 0.05 -10.41
C GLU A 155 -17.75 -0.49 -10.51
N CYS A 156 -17.26 -1.16 -9.47
CA CYS A 156 -15.94 -1.81 -9.41
C CYS A 156 -16.07 -3.32 -9.16
N PRO A 157 -16.60 -4.11 -10.11
CA PRO A 157 -16.93 -5.52 -9.89
C PRO A 157 -15.70 -6.40 -9.70
N ILE A 158 -15.83 -7.46 -8.89
CA ILE A 158 -14.83 -8.53 -8.83
C ILE A 158 -14.78 -9.25 -10.19
N TYR A 159 -13.58 -9.40 -10.75
CA TYR A 159 -13.34 -10.21 -11.94
C TYR A 159 -12.99 -11.65 -11.56
N TYR A 160 -13.86 -12.58 -11.94
CA TYR A 160 -13.64 -14.01 -11.72
C TYR A 160 -12.93 -14.63 -12.92
N ALA A 161 -12.02 -15.57 -12.64
CA ALA A 161 -11.41 -16.37 -13.70
C ALA A 161 -12.49 -17.19 -14.45
N PRO A 162 -12.30 -17.47 -15.75
CA PRO A 162 -13.26 -18.28 -16.51
C PRO A 162 -13.53 -19.63 -15.83
N GLY A 163 -14.80 -19.94 -15.58
CA GLY A 163 -15.23 -21.17 -14.91
C GLY A 163 -15.34 -21.08 -13.39
N THR A 164 -14.93 -19.96 -12.78
CA THR A 164 -15.17 -19.68 -11.36
C THR A 164 -16.54 -19.04 -11.20
N GLN A 165 -17.38 -19.61 -10.33
CA GLN A 165 -18.66 -19.01 -9.97
C GLN A 165 -18.44 -17.98 -8.85
N PRO A 166 -19.09 -16.81 -8.93
CA PRO A 166 -19.06 -15.85 -7.83
C PRO A 166 -19.69 -16.48 -6.58
N GLU A 167 -19.09 -16.21 -5.43
CA GLU A 167 -19.70 -16.61 -4.16
C GLU A 167 -20.93 -15.74 -3.88
N LEU A 168 -22.02 -16.35 -3.40
CA LEU A 168 -23.30 -15.66 -3.23
C LEU A 168 -23.24 -14.51 -2.21
N MET A 169 -22.31 -14.59 -1.26
CA MET A 169 -22.11 -13.57 -0.23
C MET A 169 -20.91 -12.66 -0.55
N ALA A 170 -20.31 -12.78 -1.73
CA ALA A 170 -19.16 -11.97 -2.07
C ALA A 170 -19.54 -10.49 -2.10
N LEU A 171 -18.62 -9.64 -1.63
CA LEU A 171 -18.68 -8.21 -1.82
C LEU A 171 -18.77 -7.87 -3.31
N PRO A 172 -19.42 -6.76 -3.66
CA PRO A 172 -19.55 -6.35 -5.05
C PRO A 172 -18.22 -5.86 -5.66
N PHE A 173 -17.13 -5.85 -4.89
CA PHE A 173 -15.80 -5.38 -5.30
C PHE A 173 -14.70 -6.15 -4.55
N HIS A 174 -13.47 -6.09 -5.07
CA HIS A 174 -12.32 -6.69 -4.42
C HIS A 174 -11.83 -5.80 -3.27
N PRO A 175 -11.77 -6.27 -2.00
CA PRO A 175 -11.41 -5.41 -0.87
C PRO A 175 -10.04 -4.74 -0.98
N GLN A 176 -9.04 -5.47 -1.49
CA GLN A 176 -7.71 -4.89 -1.74
C GLN A 176 -7.76 -3.69 -2.72
N GLU A 177 -8.62 -3.71 -3.73
CA GLU A 177 -8.78 -2.57 -4.65
C GLU A 177 -9.38 -1.35 -3.95
N LEU A 178 -10.34 -1.55 -3.04
CA LEU A 178 -10.89 -0.47 -2.23
C LEU A 178 -9.83 0.12 -1.28
N ALA A 179 -9.03 -0.74 -0.63
CA ALA A 179 -7.95 -0.32 0.24
C ALA A 179 -6.87 0.48 -0.53
N GLU A 180 -6.49 0.01 -1.72
CA GLU A 180 -5.58 0.76 -2.59
C GLU A 180 -6.20 2.05 -3.13
N GLN A 181 -7.51 2.09 -3.40
CA GLN A 181 -8.17 3.36 -3.74
C GLN A 181 -8.10 4.35 -2.58
N ALA A 182 -8.25 3.92 -1.33
CA ALA A 182 -8.08 4.80 -0.18
C ALA A 182 -6.67 5.40 -0.13
N ASN A 183 -5.64 4.57 -0.33
CA ASN A 183 -4.25 5.02 -0.41
C ASN A 183 -4.05 6.02 -1.58
N ARG A 184 -4.62 5.72 -2.75
CA ARG A 184 -4.59 6.59 -3.92
C ARG A 184 -5.26 7.94 -3.67
N ASP A 185 -6.43 7.95 -3.04
CA ASP A 185 -7.15 9.20 -2.76
C ASP A 185 -6.41 10.09 -1.75
N TRP A 186 -5.77 9.49 -0.75
CA TRP A 186 -5.11 10.24 0.32
C TRP A 186 -3.67 10.63 0.02
N LEU A 187 -2.94 9.81 -0.74
CA LEU A 187 -1.50 9.94 -0.97
C LEU A 187 -1.13 10.00 -2.45
N GLY A 188 -2.05 9.67 -3.36
CA GLY A 188 -1.84 9.79 -4.80
C GLY A 188 -1.02 8.67 -5.44
N PHE A 189 -0.96 7.49 -4.83
CA PHE A 189 -0.29 6.32 -5.40
C PHE A 189 -0.96 5.00 -4.98
N ARG A 190 -0.58 3.93 -5.68
CA ARG A 190 -0.96 2.53 -5.40
C ARG A 190 0.27 1.64 -5.46
N PHE A 191 0.17 0.43 -4.90
CA PHE A 191 1.21 -0.59 -5.01
C PHE A 191 0.95 -1.54 -6.18
N THR A 192 -0.31 -1.82 -6.51
CA THR A 192 -0.64 -2.72 -7.62
C THR A 192 -0.55 -2.03 -8.99
N HIS A 193 0.20 -2.65 -9.90
CA HIS A 193 0.29 -2.24 -11.31
C HIS A 193 -0.84 -2.83 -12.18
N PRO A 194 -1.23 -2.15 -13.28
CA PRO A 194 -0.66 -0.92 -13.80
C PRO A 194 -1.11 0.33 -13.02
N LEU A 195 -0.18 1.28 -12.84
CA LEU A 195 -0.48 2.59 -12.28
C LEU A 195 -1.18 3.46 -13.33
N ALA A 196 -2.09 4.33 -12.90
CA ALA A 196 -2.64 5.35 -13.80
C ALA A 196 -1.64 6.50 -13.99
N ASP A 197 -1.73 7.25 -15.09
CA ASP A 197 -0.85 8.40 -15.39
C ASP A 197 -0.84 9.50 -14.30
N THR A 198 -1.85 9.48 -13.41
CA THR A 198 -2.00 10.42 -12.30
C THR A 198 -1.36 9.93 -11.01
N ASP A 199 -1.00 8.66 -10.95
CA ASP A 199 -0.45 8.01 -9.76
C ASP A 199 1.05 8.27 -9.70
N SER A 200 1.55 8.55 -8.49
CA SER A 200 2.99 8.58 -8.24
C SER A 200 3.49 7.14 -8.14
N ASP A 201 4.72 6.90 -8.59
CA ASP A 201 5.33 5.57 -8.52
C ASP A 201 5.88 5.32 -7.11
N PRO A 202 5.49 4.24 -6.40
CA PRO A 202 6.11 3.89 -5.12
C PRO A 202 7.64 3.68 -5.20
N GLU A 203 8.19 3.32 -6.38
CA GLU A 203 9.64 3.25 -6.59
C GLU A 203 10.34 4.62 -6.46
N SER A 204 9.58 5.73 -6.55
CA SER A 204 10.12 7.08 -6.39
C SER A 204 10.18 7.57 -4.94
N ILE A 205 9.68 6.79 -3.98
CA ILE A 205 9.56 7.18 -2.57
C ILE A 205 10.69 6.51 -1.77
N PRO A 206 11.77 7.24 -1.39
CA PRO A 206 12.91 6.64 -0.69
C PRO A 206 12.60 6.32 0.78
N VAL A 207 13.05 5.17 1.25
CA VAL A 207 12.96 4.72 2.64
C VAL A 207 14.28 4.11 3.11
N VAL A 208 14.45 3.97 4.42
CA VAL A 208 15.57 3.22 5.03
C VAL A 208 15.00 2.03 5.79
N GLY A 209 15.58 0.85 5.57
CA GLY A 209 15.32 -0.36 6.31
C GLY A 209 16.22 -0.46 7.54
N PHE A 210 15.62 -0.65 8.71
CA PHE A 210 16.31 -0.92 9.96
C PHE A 210 16.17 -2.40 10.32
N ARG A 211 17.30 -3.07 10.57
CA ARG A 211 17.31 -4.42 11.11
C ARG A 211 16.98 -4.39 12.59
N ILE A 212 16.08 -5.27 13.02
CA ILE A 212 15.59 -5.36 14.38
C ILE A 212 16.42 -6.40 15.13
N HIS A 213 17.18 -5.97 16.14
CA HIS A 213 17.98 -6.85 16.99
C HIS A 213 17.44 -6.91 18.43
N PRO A 214 17.70 -8.01 19.17
CA PRO A 214 17.38 -8.11 20.59
C PRO A 214 18.04 -6.99 21.43
N ALA A 215 17.45 -6.70 22.60
CA ALA A 215 18.03 -5.78 23.56
C ALA A 215 19.46 -6.18 23.94
N GLY A 216 20.36 -5.18 24.02
CA GLY A 216 21.76 -5.39 24.39
C GLY A 216 22.68 -5.81 23.23
N TYR A 217 22.15 -5.93 22.00
CA TYR A 217 22.99 -6.05 20.80
C TYR A 217 23.88 -4.80 20.66
N VAL A 218 25.15 -5.02 20.32
CA VAL A 218 26.12 -3.95 20.04
C VAL A 218 26.37 -3.97 18.54
N PRO A 219 25.97 -2.92 17.80
CA PRO A 219 26.20 -2.84 16.36
C PRO A 219 27.69 -2.96 16.02
N THR A 220 28.01 -3.72 14.97
CA THR A 220 29.36 -3.86 14.44
C THR A 220 29.52 -3.08 13.13
N GLU A 221 30.77 -2.94 12.65
CA GLU A 221 31.04 -2.28 11.36
C GLU A 221 30.40 -3.01 10.17
N ASP A 222 30.14 -4.32 10.31
CA ASP A 222 29.46 -5.14 9.29
C ASP A 222 27.94 -4.86 9.21
N ASP A 223 27.36 -4.20 10.22
CA ASP A 223 25.95 -3.82 10.21
C ASP A 223 25.67 -2.51 9.45
N VAL A 224 26.73 -1.78 9.06
CA VAL A 224 26.62 -0.45 8.45
C VAL A 224 26.03 -0.54 7.03
N VAL A 225 25.04 0.33 6.79
CA VAL A 225 24.20 0.47 5.58
C VAL A 225 24.88 0.02 4.28
N THR A 226 24.33 -1.03 3.67
CA THR A 226 24.59 -1.33 2.26
C THR A 226 23.46 -0.73 1.43
N SER A 227 23.77 0.23 0.55
CA SER A 227 22.80 0.71 -0.43
C SER A 227 22.46 -0.45 -1.38
N VAL A 228 21.19 -0.87 -1.42
CA VAL A 228 20.73 -1.77 -2.48
C VAL A 228 20.33 -0.87 -3.65
N PRO A 229 21.00 -0.92 -4.81
CA PRO A 229 20.53 -0.19 -5.96
C PRO A 229 19.13 -0.72 -6.33
N PRO A 230 18.19 0.15 -6.76
CA PRO A 230 16.86 -0.30 -7.18
C PRO A 230 17.04 -1.38 -8.25
N GLN A 231 16.33 -2.50 -8.11
CA GLN A 231 16.32 -3.55 -9.12
C GLN A 231 15.60 -3.00 -10.34
N ARG A 232 16.36 -2.33 -11.21
CA ARG A 232 15.89 -1.98 -12.54
C ARG A 232 15.62 -3.31 -13.23
N THR A 233 14.36 -3.70 -13.37
CA THR A 233 13.98 -4.74 -14.31
C THR A 233 14.59 -4.34 -15.64
N GLN A 234 15.62 -5.06 -16.06
CA GLN A 234 16.20 -4.84 -17.37
C GLN A 234 15.11 -5.19 -18.37
N VAL A 235 14.47 -4.17 -18.93
CA VAL A 235 13.87 -4.28 -20.25
C VAL A 235 14.99 -4.83 -21.13
N PRO A 236 14.82 -5.99 -21.79
CA PRO A 236 15.85 -6.53 -22.68
C PRO A 236 16.27 -5.43 -23.65
N ASP A 237 17.57 -5.18 -23.70
CA ASP A 237 18.15 -4.25 -24.65
C ASP A 237 17.78 -4.75 -26.06
N ASP A 238 17.11 -3.92 -26.85
CA ASP A 238 16.57 -4.23 -28.19
C ASP A 238 17.69 -4.42 -29.23
N SER A 239 18.94 -4.57 -28.78
CA SER A 239 20.14 -4.66 -29.60
C SER A 239 20.62 -6.10 -29.86
N ASP A 240 19.96 -7.12 -29.29
CA ASP A 240 20.24 -8.54 -29.58
C ASP A 240 19.20 -9.22 -30.49
N ILE A 241 18.33 -8.46 -31.17
CA ILE A 241 17.54 -9.02 -32.28
C ILE A 241 18.47 -9.22 -33.48
N VAL A 242 19.06 -10.41 -33.55
CA VAL A 242 19.63 -10.96 -34.78
C VAL A 242 18.55 -10.92 -35.85
N THR A 243 18.79 -10.11 -36.88
CA THR A 243 17.96 -9.96 -38.08
C THR A 243 17.60 -11.32 -38.70
N ALA A 244 16.39 -11.81 -38.41
CA ALA A 244 15.73 -12.79 -39.25
C ALA A 244 15.13 -12.07 -40.47
N PRO A 245 15.23 -12.63 -41.69
CA PRO A 245 14.76 -11.95 -42.89
C PRO A 245 13.24 -11.78 -42.86
N LEU A 246 12.81 -10.58 -43.26
CA LEU A 246 11.42 -10.11 -43.35
C LEU A 246 10.59 -11.04 -44.25
N ALA A 247 9.83 -11.95 -43.65
CA ALA A 247 8.76 -12.64 -44.36
C ALA A 247 7.56 -11.68 -44.47
N SER A 248 7.20 -11.38 -45.72
CA SER A 248 6.06 -10.61 -46.21
C SER A 248 4.89 -10.50 -45.22
N GLN A 249 4.80 -9.39 -44.47
CA GLN A 249 3.59 -9.05 -43.72
C GLN A 249 2.50 -8.58 -44.69
N ALA A 250 1.32 -9.17 -44.59
CA ALA A 250 0.10 -8.73 -45.27
C ALA A 250 -0.29 -7.32 -44.80
N PRO A 251 -0.93 -6.49 -45.65
CA PRO A 251 -1.24 -5.11 -45.32
C PRO A 251 -2.22 -5.00 -44.14
N VAL A 252 -1.90 -4.11 -43.21
CA VAL A 252 -2.73 -3.69 -42.07
C VAL A 252 -3.98 -2.98 -42.62
N PRO A 253 -5.21 -3.29 -42.17
CA PRO A 253 -6.39 -2.56 -42.61
C PRO A 253 -6.35 -1.14 -42.05
N VAL A 254 -6.45 -0.15 -42.95
CA VAL A 254 -6.53 1.27 -42.62
C VAL A 254 -7.86 1.54 -41.92
N ALA A 255 -7.81 2.19 -40.77
CA ALA A 255 -9.00 2.65 -40.05
C ALA A 255 -9.75 3.70 -40.89
N PHE A 256 -11.07 3.54 -40.99
CA PHE A 256 -11.97 4.42 -41.74
C PHE A 256 -12.07 5.80 -41.07
N ASP A 257 -11.63 6.86 -41.76
CA ASP A 257 -11.83 8.26 -41.36
C ASP A 257 -13.10 8.82 -42.06
N PRO A 258 -14.19 9.10 -41.34
CA PRO A 258 -15.46 9.50 -41.95
C PRO A 258 -15.50 10.95 -42.48
N MET A 259 -14.42 11.74 -42.35
CA MET A 259 -14.40 13.14 -42.81
C MET A 259 -13.70 13.38 -44.16
N THR A 260 -13.17 12.33 -44.80
CA THR A 260 -12.45 12.43 -46.08
C THR A 260 -12.99 11.53 -47.20
N PHE A 261 -14.20 10.97 -47.04
CA PHE A 261 -14.80 10.06 -48.03
C PHE A 261 -15.22 10.78 -49.33
N ASP A 262 -14.54 10.48 -50.43
CA ASP A 262 -14.94 10.82 -51.80
C ASP A 262 -15.60 9.59 -52.47
N PRO A 263 -16.90 9.61 -52.77
CA PRO A 263 -17.61 8.47 -53.38
C PRO A 263 -17.14 8.12 -54.81
N ALA A 264 -16.32 8.95 -55.46
CA ALA A 264 -15.83 8.68 -56.81
C ALA A 264 -14.62 7.72 -56.89
N THR A 265 -14.01 7.37 -55.75
CA THR A 265 -12.80 6.51 -55.70
C THR A 265 -13.03 5.12 -55.11
N PHE A 266 -14.29 4.75 -54.84
CA PHE A 266 -14.62 3.44 -54.26
C PHE A 266 -14.69 2.33 -55.32
N ASP A 267 -13.76 1.36 -55.25
CA ASP A 267 -13.79 0.13 -56.04
C ASP A 267 -14.49 -1.00 -55.24
N PRO A 268 -15.67 -1.49 -55.67
CA PRO A 268 -16.43 -2.50 -54.94
C PRO A 268 -15.81 -3.90 -54.96
N ALA A 269 -14.70 -4.13 -55.67
CA ALA A 269 -14.07 -5.45 -55.76
C ALA A 269 -13.20 -5.84 -54.54
N THR A 270 -12.93 -4.93 -53.60
CA THR A 270 -12.04 -5.18 -52.43
C THR A 270 -12.76 -5.50 -51.12
N ALA A 271 -14.10 -5.54 -51.11
CA ALA A 271 -14.86 -5.91 -49.92
C ALA A 271 -15.04 -7.43 -49.83
N GLY A 272 -14.42 -8.06 -48.81
CA GLY A 272 -14.69 -9.45 -48.45
C GLY A 272 -16.15 -9.68 -48.04
N PRO A 273 -16.67 -10.91 -48.12
CA PRO A 273 -18.11 -11.18 -48.00
C PRO A 273 -18.62 -10.96 -46.58
N MET A 274 -19.54 -10.00 -46.41
CA MET A 274 -20.44 -9.96 -45.25
C MET A 274 -21.52 -11.04 -45.41
N THR A 275 -21.51 -12.06 -44.56
CA THR A 275 -22.67 -12.94 -44.38
C THR A 275 -23.74 -12.21 -43.58
N ALA A 276 -24.71 -11.65 -44.29
CA ALA A 276 -25.96 -11.18 -43.75
C ALA A 276 -27.04 -12.25 -44.02
N ASP A 277 -27.38 -13.05 -43.00
CA ASP A 277 -28.64 -13.79 -43.02
C ASP A 277 -29.76 -12.87 -42.50
N LEU A 278 -30.46 -12.28 -43.46
CA LEU A 278 -31.77 -11.67 -43.31
C LEU A 278 -32.83 -12.76 -43.47
N MET A 279 -33.69 -12.94 -42.46
CA MET A 279 -35.09 -13.32 -42.69
C MET A 279 -35.99 -12.44 -41.83
N THR A 280 -36.50 -11.41 -42.49
CA THR A 280 -37.73 -10.68 -42.20
C THR A 280 -38.95 -11.60 -42.15
N SER A 281 -39.83 -11.40 -41.17
CA SER A 281 -41.27 -11.30 -41.43
C SER A 281 -41.96 -10.57 -40.27
N GLY A 282 -42.69 -9.51 -40.59
CA GLY A 282 -43.68 -8.89 -39.71
C GLY A 282 -45.07 -9.43 -40.01
N ASP A 283 -45.98 -9.36 -39.04
CA ASP A 283 -47.13 -8.46 -39.13
C ASP A 283 -47.98 -8.47 -37.83
N PRO A 284 -48.80 -7.43 -37.58
CA PRO A 284 -49.42 -7.11 -36.29
C PRO A 284 -50.90 -7.57 -36.21
N MET A 285 -51.43 -7.74 -35.00
CA MET A 285 -52.89 -7.85 -34.76
C MET A 285 -53.32 -7.18 -33.45
N THR A 286 -54.46 -6.50 -33.55
CA THR A 286 -55.14 -5.61 -32.61
C THR A 286 -56.16 -6.29 -31.68
N SER A 287 -56.38 -5.64 -30.52
CA SER A 287 -57.64 -5.47 -29.74
C SER A 287 -58.30 -6.66 -28.99
N GLY A 288 -58.61 -6.45 -27.70
CA GLY A 288 -59.66 -7.14 -26.93
C GLY A 288 -59.48 -7.15 -25.39
N ASP A 289 -60.05 -6.14 -24.70
CA ASP A 289 -60.23 -5.96 -23.24
C ASP A 289 -61.07 -7.07 -22.52
N PRO A 290 -61.42 -6.98 -21.20
CA PRO A 290 -60.64 -6.70 -19.97
C PRO A 290 -60.97 -7.69 -18.81
N MET A 291 -60.36 -7.49 -17.62
CA MET A 291 -60.84 -7.79 -16.24
C MET A 291 -59.81 -8.55 -15.37
N GLY A 292 -59.49 -7.97 -14.21
CA GLY A 292 -58.67 -8.61 -13.18
C GLY A 292 -58.27 -7.64 -12.07
N SER A 293 -59.25 -7.17 -11.31
CA SER A 293 -59.08 -6.41 -10.06
C SER A 293 -58.29 -7.22 -9.02
N GLY A 294 -57.24 -6.64 -8.44
CA GLY A 294 -56.49 -7.23 -7.33
C GLY A 294 -55.53 -6.23 -6.67
N ASP A 295 -56.07 -5.51 -5.68
CA ASP A 295 -55.45 -4.85 -4.53
C ASP A 295 -53.94 -4.58 -4.54
N PHE A 296 -53.56 -3.32 -4.78
CA PHE A 296 -52.26 -2.76 -4.40
C PHE A 296 -52.43 -1.95 -3.11
N VAL A 297 -51.95 -2.51 -2.00
CA VAL A 297 -51.89 -1.81 -0.70
C VAL A 297 -50.92 -0.65 -0.83
N SER A 298 -51.44 0.57 -0.63
CA SER A 298 -50.67 1.80 -0.52
C SER A 298 -49.90 1.82 0.80
N GLN A 299 -48.57 1.96 0.74
CA GLN A 299 -47.77 2.44 1.87
C GLN A 299 -47.47 3.93 1.68
N PRO A 300 -47.53 4.74 2.75
CA PRO A 300 -47.38 6.19 2.65
C PRO A 300 -45.91 6.58 2.45
N ALA A 301 -45.69 7.57 1.58
CA ALA A 301 -44.41 8.23 1.40
C ALA A 301 -43.93 8.84 2.73
N LEU A 302 -42.76 8.42 3.21
CA LEU A 302 -42.07 9.11 4.28
C LEU A 302 -41.46 10.40 3.72
N GLN A 303 -42.10 11.51 4.10
CA GLN A 303 -41.70 12.88 3.86
C GLN A 303 -40.31 13.14 4.44
N LEU A 304 -39.35 13.50 3.59
CA LEU A 304 -38.06 14.04 4.00
C LEU A 304 -38.28 15.39 4.70
N PRO A 305 -37.72 15.64 5.90
CA PRO A 305 -37.75 16.97 6.48
C PRO A 305 -36.82 17.90 5.68
N THR A 306 -37.41 18.94 5.10
CA THR A 306 -36.71 20.09 4.54
C THR A 306 -36.05 20.84 5.70
N SER A 307 -34.73 20.70 5.85
CA SER A 307 -33.97 21.54 6.78
C SER A 307 -33.37 22.72 6.05
N VAL A 308 -33.68 23.89 6.61
CA VAL A 308 -33.43 25.23 6.11
C VAL A 308 -31.93 25.55 6.12
N TYR A 309 -31.49 26.13 5.01
CA TYR A 309 -30.19 26.78 4.80
C TYR A 309 -29.99 27.91 5.82
N ALA A 310 -28.92 27.86 6.60
CA ALA A 310 -28.46 28.99 7.41
C ALA A 310 -27.08 29.44 6.89
N ASP A 311 -27.07 30.63 6.31
CA ASP A 311 -25.88 31.37 5.88
C ASP A 311 -24.92 31.66 7.05
N PRO A 312 -23.59 31.75 6.82
CA PRO A 312 -22.62 32.02 7.86
C PRO A 312 -22.49 33.53 8.11
N VAL A 313 -22.87 33.99 9.30
CA VAL A 313 -22.55 35.35 9.76
C VAL A 313 -21.58 35.27 10.95
N THR A 314 -20.35 35.66 10.65
CA THR A 314 -19.44 36.48 11.47
C THR A 314 -19.33 36.15 12.98
N ALA A 315 -18.19 35.57 13.37
CA ALA A 315 -17.69 35.66 14.75
C ALA A 315 -16.22 36.17 14.75
N PRO A 316 -15.83 36.98 15.75
CA PRO A 316 -14.76 37.95 15.62
C PRO A 316 -13.36 37.42 15.98
N LEU A 317 -12.36 38.08 15.39
CA LEU A 317 -10.93 37.97 15.69
C LEU A 317 -10.65 38.28 17.18
N ALA A 318 -9.96 37.37 17.86
CA ALA A 318 -9.33 37.61 19.17
C ALA A 318 -7.83 37.91 18.98
N PRO A 319 -7.21 38.68 19.90
CA PRO A 319 -6.11 39.59 19.55
C PRO A 319 -4.73 38.93 19.52
N VAL A 320 -3.93 39.41 18.58
CA VAL A 320 -2.47 39.23 18.50
C VAL A 320 -1.81 39.92 19.69
N LEU A 321 -1.19 39.15 20.58
CA LEU A 321 -0.24 39.67 21.56
C LEU A 321 1.17 39.65 20.96
N ARG A 322 1.61 40.84 20.52
CA ARG A 322 3.01 41.16 20.24
C ARG A 322 3.82 41.09 21.55
N ALA A 323 4.80 40.21 21.61
CA ALA A 323 5.96 40.38 22.48
C ALA A 323 7.20 40.51 21.60
N ALA A 324 7.75 41.73 21.55
CA ALA A 324 9.07 42.01 21.01
C ALA A 324 10.11 41.61 22.07
N GLY A 325 11.13 40.84 21.68
CA GLY A 325 12.20 40.41 22.58
C GLY A 325 13.40 39.87 21.81
N LEU A 326 14.24 40.81 21.37
CA LEU A 326 15.69 40.75 21.15
C LEU A 326 16.38 39.40 20.86
N MET A 327 17.07 39.41 19.72
CA MET A 327 18.10 38.46 19.32
C MET A 327 19.21 38.31 20.37
N THR A 328 19.63 37.07 20.59
CA THR A 328 21.04 36.73 20.84
C THR A 328 21.31 35.31 20.34
N ALA A 329 22.16 35.22 19.32
CA ALA A 329 22.71 33.97 18.81
C ALA A 329 23.70 33.37 19.82
N ALA A 330 23.53 32.09 20.16
CA ALA A 330 24.49 31.32 20.95
C ALA A 330 25.35 30.45 20.00
N PRO A 331 26.68 30.41 20.16
CA PRO A 331 27.56 29.70 19.24
C PRO A 331 27.55 28.18 19.47
N ALA A 332 27.73 27.47 18.36
CA ALA A 332 27.91 26.02 18.30
C ALA A 332 29.03 25.55 19.25
N ARG A 333 28.72 24.60 20.12
CA ARG A 333 29.71 23.86 20.90
C ARG A 333 30.24 22.70 20.07
N SER A 334 31.47 22.85 19.61
CA SER A 334 32.31 21.77 19.11
C SER A 334 32.63 20.82 20.27
N VAL A 335 32.24 19.56 20.17
CA VAL A 335 32.67 18.51 21.11
C VAL A 335 34.00 17.97 20.59
N THR A 336 35.10 18.38 21.23
CA THR A 336 36.42 17.76 21.02
C THR A 336 36.48 16.49 21.87
N VAL A 337 36.58 15.33 21.21
CA VAL A 337 36.89 14.05 21.86
C VAL A 337 38.34 14.10 22.32
N ALA A 338 38.54 14.21 23.64
CA ALA A 338 39.86 14.03 24.24
C ALA A 338 40.21 12.54 24.26
N VAL A 339 41.24 12.17 23.50
CA VAL A 339 41.86 10.85 23.54
C VAL A 339 42.55 10.70 24.90
N VAL A 340 42.03 9.82 25.75
CA VAL A 340 42.69 9.40 26.99
C VAL A 340 43.73 8.34 26.63
N PRO A 341 45.02 8.51 26.97
CA PRO A 341 46.02 7.48 26.71
C PRO A 341 45.77 6.26 27.61
N ALA A 342 45.85 5.08 26.99
CA ALA A 342 45.70 3.79 27.64
C ALA A 342 46.69 3.65 28.81
N GLY A 343 46.15 3.50 30.02
CA GLY A 343 46.89 3.06 31.18
C GLY A 343 47.30 1.60 31.03
N GLU A 344 48.55 1.31 31.42
CA GLU A 344 49.18 -0.01 31.41
C GLU A 344 48.34 -1.04 32.19
N PRO A 345 48.27 -2.31 31.73
CA PRO A 345 47.59 -3.36 32.48
C PRO A 345 48.44 -3.82 33.67
N GLU A 346 47.90 -3.60 34.87
CA GLU A 346 48.42 -4.11 36.13
C GLU A 346 48.32 -5.65 36.15
N LEU A 347 49.47 -6.29 36.32
CA LEU A 347 49.68 -7.72 36.45
C LEU A 347 49.30 -8.19 37.86
N GLU A 348 48.40 -9.16 37.98
CA GLU A 348 48.29 -10.01 39.19
C GLU A 348 47.68 -11.39 38.86
N PRO A 349 47.91 -12.44 39.68
CA PRO A 349 48.82 -13.52 39.29
C PRO A 349 48.18 -14.89 39.04
N GLU A 350 49.00 -15.77 38.45
CA GLU A 350 48.79 -17.20 38.16
C GLU A 350 48.05 -17.99 39.26
N ARG A 351 47.06 -18.77 38.83
CA ARG A 351 46.61 -19.99 39.52
C ARG A 351 46.63 -21.17 38.55
N GLU A 352 47.58 -22.05 38.74
CA GLU A 352 47.71 -23.36 38.09
C GLU A 352 46.95 -24.47 38.89
N PRO A 353 46.83 -25.73 38.40
CA PRO A 353 45.54 -26.29 38.01
C PRO A 353 45.16 -27.56 38.80
N ARG A 354 43.88 -27.95 38.82
CA ARG A 354 43.47 -29.33 39.16
C ARG A 354 42.19 -29.76 38.44
N GLY A 355 42.29 -30.89 37.74
CA GLY A 355 41.24 -31.92 37.78
C GLY A 355 40.49 -32.19 36.48
N SER A 356 41.07 -33.07 35.67
CA SER A 356 40.46 -33.77 34.53
C SER A 356 39.19 -34.57 34.89
N VAL A 357 38.09 -34.42 34.13
CA VAL A 357 37.09 -35.49 33.92
C VAL A 357 36.48 -35.42 32.51
N ARG A 358 36.97 -36.33 31.65
CA ARG A 358 36.29 -37.20 30.67
C ARG A 358 34.98 -36.73 29.99
N ALA A 359 35.05 -36.63 28.65
CA ALA A 359 33.94 -36.54 27.71
C ALA A 359 33.20 -37.87 27.50
N PRO A 360 31.98 -37.82 26.91
CA PRO A 360 31.56 -38.82 25.94
C PRO A 360 31.24 -38.23 24.56
N ARG A 361 31.77 -38.88 23.54
CA ARG A 361 31.37 -38.77 22.13
C ARG A 361 30.01 -39.46 21.94
N VAL A 362 29.07 -38.84 21.24
CA VAL A 362 27.93 -39.53 20.61
C VAL A 362 27.81 -39.06 19.17
N GLY A 363 27.90 -40.02 18.26
CA GLY A 363 27.90 -39.82 16.81
C GLY A 363 26.51 -39.58 16.23
N ILE A 364 26.50 -38.82 15.14
CA ILE A 364 25.34 -38.58 14.28
C ILE A 364 25.14 -39.82 13.39
N GLY A 365 24.02 -40.51 13.58
CA GLY A 365 23.54 -41.57 12.69
C GLY A 365 22.32 -41.09 11.89
N LYS A 366 22.47 -41.06 10.56
CA LYS A 366 21.38 -40.94 9.57
C LYS A 366 20.29 -41.98 9.84
N ARG A 367 19.01 -41.58 9.81
CA ARG A 367 17.92 -42.44 9.31
C ARG A 367 16.86 -41.64 8.56
N ILE A 368 16.54 -42.19 7.40
CA ILE A 368 15.50 -41.86 6.42
C ILE A 368 14.27 -42.71 6.78
N GLY A 369 13.06 -42.17 6.56
CA GLY A 369 11.77 -42.89 6.54
C GLY A 369 10.65 -41.86 6.36
N GLN A 370 10.19 -41.56 5.14
CA GLN A 370 9.15 -42.29 4.37
C GLN A 370 7.95 -42.73 5.23
N TYR A 371 6.85 -41.98 5.12
CA TYR A 371 5.50 -42.43 5.43
C TYR A 371 4.64 -42.35 4.16
N PHE A 372 4.30 -43.52 3.63
CA PHE A 372 3.14 -43.78 2.79
C PHE A 372 2.31 -44.82 3.55
N GLY A 373 0.98 -44.66 3.60
CA GLY A 373 0.11 -45.71 4.16
C GLY A 373 -1.34 -45.28 4.37
N PHE A 374 -2.14 -45.49 3.33
CA PHE A 374 -3.61 -45.45 3.27
C PHE A 374 -4.32 -46.45 4.22
N GLY A 375 -5.60 -46.17 4.48
CA GLY A 375 -6.64 -47.09 4.96
C GLY A 375 -7.53 -46.39 5.99
N LEU A 376 -8.84 -46.22 5.84
CA LEU A 376 -9.88 -46.94 5.10
C LEU A 376 -11.03 -45.97 4.77
#